data_AF-A0A7S1TVA3-F1
#
_entry.id   AF-A0A7S1TVA3-F1
#
_cell.length_a   1.000
_cell.length_b   1.000
_cell.length_c   1.000
_cell.angle_alpha   90.00
_cell.angle_beta   90.00
_cell.angle_gamma   90.00
#
_symmetry.space_group_name_H-M   'P 1'
#
loop_
_entity.id
_entity.type
_entity.pdbx_description
1 polymer ?
#
loop_
_entity_poly.entity_id
_entity_poly.type
_entity_poly.pdbx_seq_one_letter_code
_entity_poly.pdbx_strand_id
1 'polypeptide(L)'
;EALSILDEVELDKSNVLLLGPTGSGKTLMAKTLAKLIEVPLVIADATSLTQAGYVGEDVESLLFKLFQESNQDVELTQRGIIYVDEIDKIGRKSENVSITRDVSG
;
A
#
# COMPACT_ATOMS: atom_id res chain seq x y z
N GLU A 1 -13.28 21.84 -27.53
CA GLU A 1 -14.21 21.77 -26.39
C GLU A 1 -14.14 20.50 -25.56
N ALA A 2 -13.81 19.31 -26.09
CA ALA A 2 -13.63 18.11 -25.24
C ALA A 2 -12.39 18.15 -24.32
N LEU A 3 -11.41 19.01 -24.62
CA LEU A 3 -10.14 19.10 -23.89
C LEU A 3 -10.28 19.83 -22.54
N SER A 4 -11.21 20.79 -22.44
CA SER A 4 -11.40 21.61 -21.22
C SER A 4 -12.16 20.88 -20.11
N ILE A 5 -12.80 19.75 -20.41
CA ILE A 5 -13.54 18.96 -19.42
C ILE A 5 -12.59 18.14 -18.53
N LEU A 6 -11.37 17.86 -19.01
CA LEU A 6 -10.35 17.14 -18.23
C LEU A 6 -9.60 18.07 -17.27
N ASP A 7 -9.50 19.36 -17.59
CA ASP A 7 -8.80 20.36 -16.76
C ASP A 7 -9.62 20.78 -15.52
N GLU A 8 -10.93 20.54 -15.50
CA GLU A 8 -11.81 20.80 -14.34
C GLU A 8 -11.98 19.60 -13.40
N VAL A 9 -11.39 18.45 -13.73
CA VAL A 9 -11.41 17.30 -12.82
C VAL A 9 -10.28 17.49 -11.81
N GLU A 10 -10.62 17.91 -10.59
CA GLU A 10 -9.75 17.72 -9.44
C GLU A 10 -9.46 16.21 -9.30
N LEU A 11 -8.32 15.77 -9.84
CA LEU A 11 -7.82 14.41 -9.65
C LEU A 11 -7.27 14.31 -8.23
N ASP A 12 -8.17 14.11 -7.27
CA ASP A 12 -7.77 13.68 -5.95
C ASP A 12 -7.16 12.27 -6.04
N LYS A 13 -6.15 11.97 -5.23
CA LYS A 13 -5.49 10.66 -5.27
C LYS A 13 -6.51 9.58 -4.93
N SER A 14 -6.96 8.88 -5.96
CA SER A 14 -7.99 7.85 -5.84
C SER A 14 -7.34 6.52 -5.48
N ASN A 15 -6.95 6.38 -4.20
CA ASN A 15 -6.51 5.09 -3.66
C ASN A 15 -7.67 4.09 -3.71
N VAL A 16 -7.37 2.82 -4.00
CA VAL A 16 -8.38 1.77 -4.15
C VAL A 16 -8.23 0.73 -3.05
N LEU A 17 -9.36 0.37 -2.42
CA LEU A 17 -9.45 -0.76 -1.49
C LEU A 17 -10.17 -1.93 -2.17
N LEU A 18 -9.48 -3.05 -2.32
CA LEU A 18 -10.06 -4.27 -2.90
C LEU A 18 -10.58 -5.19 -1.80
N LEU A 19 -11.91 -5.38 -1.74
CA LEU A 19 -12.57 -6.30 -0.80
C LEU A 19 -12.98 -7.59 -1.51
N GLY A 20 -12.70 -8.73 -0.87
CA GLY A 20 -13.09 -10.04 -1.38
C GLY A 20 -12.48 -11.17 -0.55
N PRO A 21 -13.00 -12.41 -0.64
CA PRO A 21 -12.50 -13.54 0.13
C PRO A 21 -11.07 -13.93 -0.27
N THR A 22 -10.40 -14.75 0.55
CA THR A 22 -9.12 -15.35 0.19
C THR A 22 -9.27 -16.18 -1.08
N GLY A 23 -8.29 -16.08 -2.00
CA GLY A 23 -8.34 -16.80 -3.28
C GLY A 23 -9.19 -16.17 -4.38
N SER A 24 -9.83 -15.00 -4.15
CA SER A 24 -10.62 -14.30 -5.18
C SER A 24 -9.79 -13.60 -6.26
N GLY A 25 -8.46 -13.71 -6.22
CA GLY A 25 -7.57 -13.14 -7.23
C GLY A 25 -7.18 -11.66 -7.05
N LYS A 26 -7.36 -11.05 -5.87
CA LYS A 26 -7.00 -9.63 -5.62
C LYS A 26 -5.54 -9.31 -5.99
N THR A 27 -4.59 -10.11 -5.49
CA THR A 27 -3.17 -9.97 -5.80
C THR A 27 -2.88 -10.20 -7.30
N LEU A 28 -3.59 -11.14 -7.94
CA LEU A 28 -3.48 -11.39 -9.38
C LEU A 28 -3.99 -10.20 -10.20
N MET A 29 -5.09 -9.58 -9.76
CA MET A 29 -5.67 -8.40 -10.39
C MET A 29 -4.69 -7.22 -10.38
N ALA A 30 -4.07 -6.94 -9.23
CA ALA A 30 -3.05 -5.87 -9.12
C ALA A 30 -1.85 -6.13 -10.06
N LYS A 31 -1.31 -7.35 -10.06
CA LYS A 31 -0.22 -7.76 -10.96
C LYS A 31 -0.60 -7.64 -12.44
N THR A 32 -1.82 -8.03 -12.79
CA THR A 32 -2.29 -8.01 -14.17
C THR A 32 -2.52 -6.58 -14.64
N LEU A 33 -3.11 -5.73 -13.79
CA LEU A 33 -3.31 -4.32 -14.09
C LEU A 33 -1.99 -3.61 -14.36
N ALA A 34 -1.01 -3.75 -13.47
CA ALA A 34 0.31 -3.13 -13.63
C ALA A 34 1.01 -3.56 -14.92
N LYS A 35 0.92 -4.85 -15.28
CA LYS A 35 1.44 -5.37 -16.55
C LYS A 35 0.71 -4.81 -17.77
N LEU A 36 -0.61 -4.66 -17.68
CA LEU A 36 -1.43 -4.17 -18.79
C LEU A 36 -1.15 -2.69 -19.12
N ILE A 37 -0.91 -1.87 -18.09
CA ILE A 37 -0.63 -0.44 -18.24
C ILE A 37 0.87 -0.11 -18.20
N GLU A 38 1.72 -1.13 -18.14
CA GLU A 38 3.19 -1.05 -18.18
C GLU A 38 3.80 -0.11 -17.13
N VAL A 39 3.33 -0.17 -15.89
CA VAL A 39 3.89 0.61 -14.77
C VAL A 39 4.60 -0.26 -13.74
N PRO A 40 5.62 0.29 -13.04
CA PRO A 40 6.29 -0.38 -11.92
C PRO A 40 5.29 -0.79 -10.83
N LEU A 41 5.48 -1.97 -10.23
CA LEU A 41 4.62 -2.49 -9.17
C LEU A 41 5.45 -3.03 -8.01
N VAL A 42 5.14 -2.55 -6.80
CA VAL A 42 5.61 -3.15 -5.55
C VAL A 42 4.43 -3.77 -4.82
N ILE A 43 4.64 -4.99 -4.32
CA ILE A 43 3.68 -5.70 -3.47
C ILE A 43 4.27 -5.76 -2.07
N ALA A 44 3.51 -5.28 -1.10
CA ALA A 44 3.85 -5.28 0.31
C ALA A 44 2.78 -6.02 1.12
N ASP A 45 3.18 -6.58 2.25
CA ASP A 45 2.27 -7.16 3.23
C ASP A 45 2.09 -6.17 4.38
N ALA A 46 0.84 -5.82 4.71
CA ALA A 46 0.53 -4.88 5.78
C ALA A 46 1.05 -5.34 7.15
N THR A 47 1.17 -6.65 7.40
CA THR A 47 1.68 -7.19 8.66
C THR A 47 3.18 -6.95 8.87
N SER A 48 3.91 -6.79 7.77
CA SER A 48 5.36 -6.54 7.79
C SER A 48 5.70 -5.07 7.98
N LEU A 49 4.71 -4.17 7.85
CA LEU A 49 4.85 -2.74 8.09
C LEU A 49 4.83 -2.48 9.60
N THR A 50 6.00 -2.19 10.16
CA THR A 50 6.14 -1.89 11.58
C THR A 50 6.01 -0.39 11.84
N GLN A 51 5.59 -0.04 13.06
CA GLN A 51 5.66 1.34 13.52
C GLN A 51 7.13 1.76 13.70
N ALA A 52 7.42 3.04 13.41
CA ALA A 52 8.76 3.60 13.36
C ALA A 52 9.67 3.13 14.51
N GLY A 53 10.80 2.49 14.17
CA GLY A 53 11.86 2.10 15.11
C GLY A 53 11.87 0.63 15.56
N TYR A 54 11.04 -0.25 14.98
CA TYR A 54 11.09 -1.70 15.22
C TYR A 54 11.41 -2.48 13.94
N VAL A 55 12.15 -3.58 14.08
CA VAL A 55 12.59 -4.50 13.01
C VAL A 55 11.41 -4.87 12.08
N GLY A 56 11.43 -4.43 10.82
CA GLY A 56 10.38 -4.65 9.82
C GLY A 56 10.61 -3.90 8.51
N GLU A 57 9.70 -4.02 7.54
CA GLU A 57 9.70 -3.19 6.33
C GLU A 57 9.13 -1.81 6.64
N ASP A 58 9.89 -0.76 6.33
CA ASP A 58 9.46 0.63 6.51
C ASP A 58 8.73 1.16 5.26
N VAL A 59 7.86 2.15 5.43
CA VAL A 59 7.15 2.82 4.33
C VAL A 59 8.14 3.42 3.33
N GLU A 60 9.24 4.02 3.79
CA GLU A 60 10.30 4.54 2.92
C GLU A 60 10.96 3.44 2.09
N SER A 61 11.10 2.24 2.66
CA SER A 61 11.67 1.10 1.95
C SER A 61 10.81 0.64 0.78
N LEU A 62 9.48 0.75 0.87
CA LEU A 62 8.57 0.44 -0.23
C LEU A 62 8.72 1.43 -1.39
N LEU A 63 8.81 2.73 -1.06
CA LEU A 63 9.06 3.78 -2.06
C LEU A 63 10.41 3.57 -2.72
N PHE A 64 11.44 3.23 -1.94
CA PHE A 64 12.77 2.92 -2.47
C PHE A 64 12.75 1.70 -3.39
N LYS A 65 12.06 0.61 -3.02
CA LYS A 65 11.87 -0.55 -3.90
C LYS A 65 11.17 -0.16 -5.20
N LEU A 66 10.11 0.66 -5.13
CA LEU A 66 9.40 1.10 -6.33
C LEU A 66 10.31 1.91 -7.24
N PHE A 67 11.15 2.78 -6.67
CA PHE A 67 12.16 3.52 -7.41
C PHE A 67 13.18 2.60 -8.10
N GLN A 68 13.63 1.54 -7.42
CA GLN A 68 14.52 0.54 -8.01
C GLN A 68 13.85 -0.25 -9.14
N GLU A 69 12.61 -0.69 -8.96
CA GLU A 69 11.81 -1.37 -10.00
C GLU A 69 11.53 -0.46 -11.21
N SER A 70 11.56 0.85 -11.00
CA SER A 70 11.44 1.87 -12.04
C SER A 70 12.77 2.18 -12.73
N ASN A 71 13.81 1.36 -12.55
CA ASN A 71 15.18 1.63 -13.02
C ASN A 71 15.71 3.00 -12.61
N GLN A 72 15.35 3.45 -11.40
CA GLN A 72 15.75 4.75 -10.85
C GLN A 72 15.23 5.96 -11.65
N ASP A 73 14.16 5.78 -12.43
CA ASP A 73 13.45 6.86 -13.12
C ASP A 73 12.35 7.44 -12.23
N VAL A 74 12.48 8.73 -11.91
CA VAL A 74 11.54 9.45 -11.04
C VAL A 74 10.15 9.57 -11.69
N GLU A 75 10.07 9.85 -12.99
CA GLU A 75 8.79 10.03 -13.69
C GLU A 75 8.01 8.71 -13.76
N LEU A 76 8.72 7.60 -14.04
CA LEU A 76 8.10 6.27 -14.00
C LEU A 76 7.67 5.87 -12.59
N THR A 77 8.50 6.18 -11.59
CA THR A 77 8.19 5.89 -10.17
C THR A 77 6.92 6.59 -9.71
N GLN A 78 6.72 7.86 -10.11
CA GLN A 78 5.51 8.63 -9.77
C GLN A 78 4.22 8.03 -10.32
N ARG A 79 4.31 7.20 -11.36
CA ARG A 79 3.20 6.48 -11.99
C ARG A 79 3.07 5.03 -11.52
N GLY A 80 4.00 4.56 -10.67
CA GLY A 80 4.04 3.20 -10.16
C GLY A 80 2.90 2.88 -9.18
N ILE A 81 2.66 1.59 -8.99
CA ILE A 81 1.63 1.06 -8.11
C ILE A 81 2.28 0.45 -6.87
N ILE A 82 1.74 0.78 -5.70
CA ILE A 82 2.00 0.04 -4.46
C ILE A 82 0.72 -0.73 -4.12
N TYR A 83 0.83 -2.05 -4.04
CA TYR A 83 -0.25 -2.92 -3.60
C TYR A 83 0.08 -3.44 -2.20
N VAL A 84 -0.78 -3.12 -1.23
CA VAL A 84 -0.66 -3.57 0.16
C VAL A 84 -1.67 -4.68 0.41
N ASP A 85 -1.20 -5.90 0.61
CA ASP A 85 -2.03 -7.07 0.95
C ASP A 85 -2.24 -7.19 2.46
N GLU A 86 -3.18 -8.05 2.89
CA GLU A 86 -3.46 -8.34 4.31
C GLU A 86 -3.82 -7.11 5.19
N ILE A 87 -4.39 -6.06 4.60
CA ILE A 87 -4.78 -4.84 5.32
C ILE A 87 -5.79 -5.10 6.45
N ASP A 88 -6.54 -6.20 6.39
CA ASP A 88 -7.48 -6.62 7.43
C ASP A 88 -6.76 -7.01 8.74
N LYS A 89 -5.47 -7.34 8.68
CA LYS A 89 -4.68 -7.78 9.84
C LYS A 89 -4.24 -6.63 10.73
N ILE A 90 -3.99 -5.45 10.16
CA ILE A 90 -3.57 -4.25 10.91
C ILE A 90 -4.74 -3.53 11.59
N GLY A 91 -5.97 -3.77 11.15
CA GLY A 91 -7.18 -3.13 11.69
C GLY A 91 -7.64 -3.65 13.05
N ARG A 92 -7.03 -4.73 13.55
CA ARG A 92 -7.26 -5.21 14.93
C ARG A 92 -6.58 -4.26 15.90
N LYS A 93 -7.29 -3.17 16.27
CA LYS A 93 -6.96 -2.44 17.50
C LYS A 93 -6.79 -3.48 18.60
N SER A 94 -5.64 -3.50 19.24
CA SER A 94 -5.46 -4.15 20.53
C SER A 94 -6.43 -3.49 21.52
N GLU A 95 -7.66 -4.00 21.61
CA GLU A 95 -8.50 -3.71 22.77
C GLU A 95 -7.75 -4.28 23.99
N ASN A 96 -7.26 -3.37 24.82
CA ASN A 96 -6.75 -3.60 26.16
C ASN A 96 -5.47 -4.44 26.28
N VAL A 97 -4.32 -3.81 26.07
CA VAL A 97 -3.21 -4.09 26.99
C VAL A 97 -3.59 -3.45 28.32
N SER A 98 -4.28 -4.22 29.17
CA SER A 98 -4.52 -3.90 30.58
C SER A 98 -3.16 -3.81 31.30
N ILE A 99 -2.47 -2.67 31.16
CA ILE A 99 -1.26 -2.32 31.93
C ILE A 99 -1.70 -1.73 33.27
N THR A 100 -2.41 -2.54 34.06
CA THR A 100 -2.51 -2.36 35.51
C THR A 100 -2.16 -3.69 36.13
N ARG A 101 -0.85 -4.00 36.16
CA ARG A 101 -0.34 -4.93 37.15
C ARG A 101 -0.38 -4.18 38.48
N ASP A 102 -1.32 -4.60 39.30
CA ASP A 102 -1.42 -4.20 40.69
C ASP A 102 -0.11 -4.56 41.41
N VAL A 103 0.51 -3.57 42.04
CA VAL A 103 1.65 -3.74 42.96
C VAL A 103 1.20 -3.22 44.31
N SER A 104 0.38 -4.01 44.98
CA SER A 104 0.21 -3.98 46.43
C SER A 104 0.25 -5.41 46.95
N GLY A 105 1.32 -5.72 47.69
CA GLY A 105 1.65 -7.04 48.23
C GLY A 105 3.14 -7.14 48.51
#